data_AF-A0A8J6MK86-F1
#
_entry.id   AF-A0A8J6MK86-F1
#
_cell.length_a   1.000
_cell.length_b   1.000
_cell.length_c   1.000
_cell.angle_alpha   90.00
_cell.angle_beta   90.00
_cell.angle_gamma   90.00
#
_symmetry.space_group_name_H-M   'P 1'
#
loop_
_entity.id
_entity.type
_entity.pdbx_description
1 polymer ?
#
loop_
_entity_poly.entity_id
_entity_poly.type
_entity_poly.pdbx_seq_one_letter_code
_entity_poly.pdbx_strand_id
1 'polypeptide(L)'
;MQTKLAIILVSTLLFGCQKNVFQPVDKAKPADQATAYMNDHQPDLAISTLNEAMKNDPNNFQLVSLMASAKAQKAGIDTFNLVVKLATSGVSGSNGLTAMFSVLPAVDANNRGLMLEVVNLLQSIPQNSRTNEDNFKATIFNAAFTALQAKFFDQNGDGQYTVDELKNLDDTSANAIINSLLDAQNSAVLYQGAAANGVAAGKVQDVVTQLEAQPGATNADKLRNYLASHQTPVPSLQMNLIDSGESSEESLEEPNEAATE
;
A
#
# COMPACT_ATOMS: atom_id res chain seq x y z
N MET A 1 45.70 -30.58 39.83
CA MET A 1 44.40 -31.21 39.56
C MET A 1 44.06 -30.98 38.10
N GLN A 2 43.96 -32.06 37.32
CA GLN A 2 43.74 -32.06 35.87
C GLN A 2 42.25 -32.03 35.54
N THR A 3 41.78 -31.01 34.83
CA THR A 3 40.40 -30.94 34.32
C THR A 3 40.34 -31.64 32.96
N LYS A 4 39.63 -32.77 32.91
CA LYS A 4 39.45 -33.57 31.70
C LYS A 4 38.48 -32.87 30.74
N LEU A 5 38.96 -32.59 29.53
CA LEU A 5 38.17 -32.14 28.39
C LEU A 5 37.35 -33.33 27.86
N ALA A 6 36.04 -33.32 28.07
CA ALA A 6 35.13 -34.33 27.50
C ALA A 6 34.71 -33.88 26.10
N ILE A 7 35.33 -34.49 25.08
CA ILE A 7 34.89 -34.42 23.69
C ILE A 7 33.62 -35.26 23.59
N ILE A 8 32.47 -34.59 23.49
CA ILE A 8 31.18 -35.25 23.23
C ILE A 8 31.09 -35.53 21.73
N LEU A 9 30.99 -36.81 21.44
CA LEU A 9 30.96 -37.49 20.17
C LEU A 9 29.73 -37.05 19.34
N VAL A 10 29.96 -36.28 18.27
CA VAL A 10 29.00 -36.01 17.21
C VAL A 10 28.91 -37.26 16.33
N SER A 11 27.95 -38.16 16.59
CA SER A 11 27.81 -39.42 15.81
C SER A 11 26.39 -40.01 15.78
N THR A 12 25.37 -39.20 15.45
CA THR A 12 24.02 -39.74 15.15
C THR A 12 23.27 -38.89 14.13
N LEU A 13 23.71 -38.80 12.86
CA LEU A 13 22.92 -38.17 11.79
C LEU A 13 23.21 -38.77 10.40
N LEU A 14 23.06 -40.09 10.16
CA LEU A 14 23.26 -40.62 8.79
C LEU A 14 22.35 -41.78 8.36
N PHE A 15 21.13 -41.92 8.87
CA PHE A 15 20.16 -42.85 8.24
C PHE A 15 18.73 -42.29 8.27
N GLY A 16 18.31 -41.75 7.11
CA GLY A 16 16.90 -41.47 6.84
C GLY A 16 16.62 -40.10 6.25
N CYS A 17 17.08 -39.83 5.02
CA CYS A 17 16.40 -38.99 4.02
C CYS A 17 17.20 -39.00 2.71
N GLN A 18 17.20 -40.13 1.99
CA GLN A 18 17.73 -40.22 0.61
C GLN A 18 16.76 -39.60 -0.42
N LYS A 19 16.32 -38.36 -0.20
CA LYS A 19 15.84 -37.53 -1.30
C LYS A 19 16.93 -36.51 -1.58
N ASN A 20 17.53 -36.62 -2.76
CA ASN A 20 18.51 -35.64 -3.21
C ASN A 20 17.91 -34.24 -3.03
N VAL A 21 18.58 -33.38 -2.28
CA VAL A 21 18.22 -31.95 -2.11
C VAL A 21 18.17 -31.22 -3.47
N PHE A 22 18.70 -31.86 -4.52
CA PHE A 22 18.72 -31.40 -5.91
C PHE A 22 17.82 -32.22 -6.84
N GLN A 23 16.90 -33.04 -6.33
CA GLN A 23 15.88 -33.62 -7.20
C GLN A 23 15.04 -32.46 -7.74
N PRO A 24 14.95 -32.25 -9.06
CA PRO A 24 14.08 -31.24 -9.62
C PRO A 24 12.69 -31.49 -9.07
N VAL A 25 12.10 -30.50 -8.40
CA VAL A 25 10.70 -30.60 -8.02
C VAL A 25 9.93 -30.70 -9.32
N ASP A 26 9.27 -31.84 -9.55
CA ASP A 26 8.44 -32.09 -10.71
C ASP A 26 7.35 -31.01 -10.79
N LYS A 27 7.61 -29.98 -11.60
CA LYS A 27 6.80 -28.77 -11.83
C LYS A 27 6.42 -28.01 -10.54
N ALA A 28 6.93 -26.79 -10.40
CA ALA A 28 6.49 -25.88 -9.34
C ALA A 28 4.96 -25.78 -9.32
N LYS A 29 4.36 -25.77 -8.13
CA LYS A 29 2.91 -25.56 -8.01
C LYS A 29 2.57 -24.19 -8.61
N PRO A 30 1.45 -24.03 -9.32
CA PRO A 30 1.11 -22.75 -9.95
C PRO A 30 1.12 -21.56 -9.00
N ALA A 31 0.76 -21.77 -7.72
CA ALA A 31 0.86 -20.75 -6.68
C ALA A 31 2.31 -20.28 -6.46
N ASP A 32 3.25 -21.22 -6.29
CA ASP A 32 4.67 -20.92 -6.06
C ASP A 32 5.29 -20.19 -7.27
N GLN A 33 4.93 -20.64 -8.47
CA GLN A 33 5.38 -20.01 -9.71
C GLN A 33 4.81 -18.59 -9.87
N ALA A 34 3.53 -18.38 -9.57
CA ALA A 34 2.93 -17.05 -9.59
C ALA A 34 3.56 -16.12 -8.55
N THR A 35 3.87 -16.62 -7.35
CA THR A 35 4.61 -15.86 -6.33
C THR A 35 6.00 -15.48 -6.81
N ALA A 36 6.74 -16.39 -7.46
CA ALA A 36 8.04 -16.08 -8.04
C ALA A 36 7.92 -14.94 -9.08
N TYR A 37 6.96 -15.02 -9.99
CA TYR A 37 6.71 -13.95 -10.97
C TYR A 37 6.35 -12.61 -10.31
N MET A 38 5.56 -12.60 -9.23
CA MET A 38 5.29 -11.35 -8.50
C MET A 38 6.55 -10.78 -7.84
N ASN A 39 7.41 -11.62 -7.26
CA ASN A 39 8.69 -11.20 -6.69
C ASN A 39 9.64 -10.60 -7.74
N ASP A 40 9.60 -11.13 -8.96
CA ASP A 40 10.36 -10.64 -10.11
C ASP A 40 9.69 -9.44 -10.82
N HIS A 41 8.64 -8.86 -10.22
CA HIS A 41 7.86 -7.76 -10.78
C HIS A 41 7.24 -8.06 -12.17
N GLN A 42 6.83 -9.31 -12.39
CA GLN A 42 6.18 -9.80 -13.61
C GLN A 42 4.71 -10.19 -13.35
N PRO A 43 3.83 -9.24 -12.94
CA PRO A 43 2.47 -9.57 -12.54
C PRO A 43 1.62 -10.14 -13.68
N ASP A 44 1.92 -9.83 -14.94
CA ASP A 44 1.21 -10.42 -16.10
C ASP A 44 1.44 -11.93 -16.22
N LEU A 45 2.66 -12.41 -15.97
CA LEU A 45 2.97 -13.85 -15.97
C LEU A 45 2.35 -14.56 -14.77
N ALA A 46 2.31 -13.89 -13.61
CA ALA A 46 1.60 -14.39 -12.44
C ALA A 46 0.10 -14.56 -12.73
N ILE A 47 -0.56 -13.53 -13.29
CA ILE A 47 -1.98 -13.56 -13.68
C ILE A 47 -2.23 -14.68 -14.70
N SER A 48 -1.38 -14.83 -15.72
CA SER A 48 -1.52 -15.90 -16.72
C SER A 48 -1.46 -17.29 -16.08
N THR A 49 -0.48 -17.51 -15.20
CA THR A 49 -0.28 -18.77 -14.47
C THR A 49 -1.48 -19.10 -13.57
N LEU A 50 -1.99 -18.11 -12.83
CA LEU A 50 -3.12 -18.29 -11.93
C LEU A 50 -4.43 -18.53 -12.69
N ASN A 51 -4.66 -17.83 -13.81
CA ASN A 51 -5.82 -18.07 -14.66
C ASN A 51 -5.87 -19.51 -15.15
N GLU A 52 -4.74 -20.06 -15.60
CA GLU A 52 -4.69 -21.46 -16.05
C GLU A 52 -4.93 -22.45 -14.90
N ALA A 53 -4.37 -22.18 -13.72
CA ALA A 53 -4.60 -23.00 -12.54
C ALA A 53 -6.07 -22.99 -12.09
N MET A 54 -6.72 -21.82 -12.09
CA MET A 54 -8.12 -21.65 -11.67
C MET A 54 -9.13 -22.28 -12.65
N LYS A 55 -8.77 -22.51 -13.93
CA LYS A 55 -9.62 -23.31 -14.83
C LYS A 55 -9.77 -24.75 -14.34
N ASN A 56 -8.71 -25.30 -13.73
CA ASN A 56 -8.68 -26.67 -13.23
C ASN A 56 -9.26 -26.79 -11.81
N ASP A 57 -9.15 -25.72 -11.01
CA ASP A 57 -9.66 -25.67 -9.64
C ASP A 57 -10.25 -24.29 -9.30
N PRO A 58 -11.48 -23.99 -9.76
CA PRO A 58 -12.09 -22.65 -9.61
C PRO A 58 -12.47 -22.29 -8.17
N ASN A 59 -12.55 -23.28 -7.28
CA ASN A 59 -12.90 -23.08 -5.87
C ASN A 59 -11.66 -22.96 -4.96
N ASN A 60 -10.47 -22.86 -5.55
CA ASN A 60 -9.24 -22.69 -4.82
C ASN A 60 -9.08 -21.22 -4.35
N PHE A 61 -9.59 -20.92 -3.16
CA PHE A 61 -9.56 -19.56 -2.62
C PHE A 61 -8.14 -19.01 -2.40
N GLN A 62 -7.14 -19.90 -2.23
CA GLN A 62 -5.74 -19.48 -2.20
C GLN A 62 -5.33 -18.88 -3.55
N LEU A 63 -5.69 -19.51 -4.68
CA LEU A 63 -5.41 -18.98 -6.02
C LEU A 63 -6.17 -17.66 -6.28
N VAL A 64 -7.41 -17.54 -5.79
CA VAL A 64 -8.19 -16.29 -5.86
C VAL A 64 -7.46 -15.15 -5.12
N SER A 65 -6.98 -15.40 -3.90
CA SER A 65 -6.23 -14.44 -3.10
C SER A 65 -4.89 -14.03 -3.73
N LEU A 66 -4.19 -15.00 -4.35
CA LEU A 66 -2.99 -14.74 -5.15
C LEU A 66 -3.29 -13.92 -6.40
N MET A 67 -4.40 -14.19 -7.08
CA MET A 67 -4.83 -13.42 -8.27
C MET A 67 -5.11 -11.97 -7.91
N ALA A 68 -5.79 -11.74 -6.78
CA ALA A 68 -6.01 -10.40 -6.25
C ALA A 68 -4.68 -9.66 -5.99
N SER A 69 -3.70 -10.36 -5.41
CA SER A 69 -2.38 -9.77 -5.16
C SER A 69 -1.64 -9.42 -6.46
N ALA A 70 -1.66 -10.30 -7.45
CA ALA A 70 -1.01 -10.08 -8.74
C ALA A 70 -1.66 -8.91 -9.53
N LYS A 71 -3.00 -8.82 -9.50
CA LYS A 71 -3.73 -7.69 -10.12
C LYS A 71 -3.48 -6.37 -9.40
N ALA A 72 -3.39 -6.38 -8.07
CA ALA A 72 -3.03 -5.18 -7.30
C ALA A 72 -1.62 -4.71 -7.67
N GLN A 73 -0.66 -5.63 -7.77
CA GLN A 73 0.70 -5.31 -8.18
C GLN A 73 0.74 -4.75 -9.61
N LYS A 74 -0.05 -5.32 -10.55
CA LYS A 74 -0.24 -4.78 -11.90
C LYS A 74 -0.83 -3.38 -11.90
N ALA A 75 -1.71 -3.07 -10.94
CA ALA A 75 -2.26 -1.74 -10.73
C ALA A 75 -1.25 -0.76 -10.10
N GLY A 76 -0.03 -1.20 -9.78
CA GLY A 76 1.00 -0.39 -9.11
C GLY A 76 0.92 -0.40 -7.58
N ILE A 77 0.10 -1.29 -7.00
CA ILE A 77 -0.12 -1.41 -5.55
C ILE A 77 0.43 -2.77 -5.09
N ASP A 78 1.65 -2.75 -4.57
CA ASP A 78 2.27 -3.90 -3.90
C ASP A 78 2.09 -3.78 -2.38
N THR A 79 1.51 -4.79 -1.73
CA THR A 79 1.15 -4.74 -0.31
C THR A 79 2.34 -4.44 0.60
N PHE A 80 3.49 -5.07 0.34
CA PHE A 80 4.68 -4.88 1.17
C PHE A 80 5.25 -3.48 0.97
N ASN A 81 5.41 -3.05 -0.28
CA ASN A 81 5.90 -1.71 -0.60
C ASN A 81 4.96 -0.62 -0.06
N LEU A 82 3.64 -0.82 -0.14
CA LEU A 82 2.66 0.10 0.39
C LEU A 82 2.79 0.23 1.91
N VAL A 83 2.86 -0.88 2.64
CA VAL A 83 3.00 -0.88 4.10
C VAL A 83 4.33 -0.24 4.52
N VAL A 84 5.44 -0.59 3.86
CA VAL A 84 6.76 -0.02 4.15
C VAL A 84 6.78 1.48 3.89
N LYS A 85 6.23 1.93 2.75
CA LYS A 85 6.17 3.36 2.44
C LYS A 85 5.27 4.11 3.43
N LEU A 86 4.10 3.56 3.80
CA LEU A 86 3.24 4.18 4.81
C LEU A 86 3.92 4.29 6.19
N ALA A 87 4.67 3.26 6.58
CA ALA A 87 5.42 3.25 7.83
C ALA A 87 6.59 4.25 7.83
N THR A 88 7.26 4.44 6.68
CA THR A 88 8.47 5.27 6.56
C THR A 88 8.21 6.72 6.18
N SER A 89 7.13 7.00 5.44
CA SER A 89 6.70 8.36 5.11
C SER A 89 6.25 9.16 6.34
N GLY A 90 6.25 8.54 7.53
CA GLY A 90 5.95 9.19 8.80
C GLY A 90 4.61 9.92 8.75
N VAL A 91 3.63 9.33 8.05
CA VAL A 91 2.41 10.03 7.65
C VAL A 91 1.60 10.40 8.91
N SER A 92 1.92 11.56 9.45
CA SER A 92 1.30 12.17 10.63
C SER A 92 0.21 13.17 10.22
N GLY A 93 -0.25 13.10 8.97
CA GLY A 93 -1.32 13.93 8.44
C GLY A 93 -2.64 13.64 9.15
N SER A 94 -3.44 14.68 9.36
CA SER A 94 -4.74 14.67 10.05
C SER A 94 -5.80 13.79 9.38
N ASN A 95 -5.56 13.31 8.16
CA ASN A 95 -6.51 12.49 7.42
C ASN A 95 -5.82 11.22 6.89
N GLY A 96 -6.38 10.06 7.22
CA GLY A 96 -5.84 8.74 6.84
C GLY A 96 -6.02 8.38 5.36
N LEU A 97 -6.80 9.16 4.61
CA LEU A 97 -7.13 8.90 3.20
C LEU A 97 -6.09 9.51 2.25
N THR A 98 -5.82 10.81 2.37
CA THR A 98 -4.79 11.54 1.60
C THR A 98 -3.39 11.14 2.00
N ALA A 99 -3.23 10.61 3.23
CA ALA A 99 -2.00 9.95 3.67
C ALA A 99 -1.46 8.93 2.66
N MET A 100 -2.35 8.20 1.98
CA MET A 100 -1.96 7.19 1.01
C MET A 100 -1.59 7.78 -0.37
N PHE A 101 -1.89 9.05 -0.67
CA PHE A 101 -1.75 9.57 -2.04
C PHE A 101 -0.31 9.61 -2.52
N SER A 102 0.63 9.89 -1.62
CA SER A 102 2.07 9.93 -1.89
C SER A 102 2.68 8.57 -2.24
N VAL A 103 2.02 7.48 -1.83
CA VAL A 103 2.53 6.12 -1.99
C VAL A 103 1.76 5.32 -3.05
N LEU A 104 0.57 5.80 -3.43
CA LEU A 104 -0.25 5.24 -4.50
C LEU A 104 0.25 5.71 -5.88
N PRO A 105 0.05 4.89 -6.92
CA PRO A 105 0.36 5.27 -8.29
C PRO A 105 -0.43 6.51 -8.75
N ALA A 106 -0.03 7.09 -9.88
CA ALA A 106 -0.85 8.08 -10.57
C ALA A 106 -2.18 7.43 -10.97
N VAL A 107 -3.29 8.14 -10.82
CA VAL A 107 -4.62 7.56 -11.07
C VAL A 107 -4.89 7.49 -12.57
N ASP A 108 -5.27 6.32 -13.07
CA ASP A 108 -5.78 6.17 -14.43
C ASP A 108 -6.96 5.18 -14.46
N ALA A 109 -7.64 5.07 -15.60
CA ALA A 109 -8.80 4.19 -15.72
C ALA A 109 -8.43 2.70 -15.56
N ASN A 110 -7.21 2.32 -15.97
CA ASN A 110 -6.75 0.94 -15.96
C ASN A 110 -6.43 0.47 -14.54
N ASN A 111 -5.67 1.23 -13.75
CA ASN A 111 -5.35 0.85 -12.37
C ASN A 111 -6.58 0.89 -11.45
N ARG A 112 -7.51 1.82 -11.65
CA ARG A 112 -8.81 1.80 -10.96
C ARG A 112 -9.64 0.58 -11.32
N GLY A 113 -9.70 0.21 -12.60
CA GLY A 113 -10.39 -1.00 -13.06
C GLY A 113 -9.80 -2.27 -12.44
N LEU A 114 -8.48 -2.39 -12.44
CA LEU A 114 -7.77 -3.50 -11.80
C LEU A 114 -8.05 -3.56 -10.30
N MET A 115 -8.01 -2.43 -9.58
CA MET A 115 -8.29 -2.43 -8.14
C MET A 115 -9.74 -2.78 -7.81
N LEU A 116 -10.71 -2.41 -8.66
CA LEU A 116 -12.08 -2.88 -8.53
C LEU A 116 -12.16 -4.41 -8.68
N GLU A 117 -11.46 -4.99 -9.65
CA GLU A 117 -11.37 -6.45 -9.79
C GLU A 117 -10.71 -7.10 -8.56
N VAL A 118 -9.69 -6.48 -7.98
CA VAL A 118 -8.99 -6.96 -6.77
C VAL A 118 -9.95 -7.06 -5.58
N VAL A 119 -10.71 -6.00 -5.29
CA VAL A 119 -11.65 -6.03 -4.15
C VAL A 119 -12.78 -7.02 -4.40
N ASN A 120 -13.29 -7.14 -5.63
CA ASN A 120 -14.30 -8.11 -6.00
C ASN A 120 -13.80 -9.56 -5.87
N LEU A 121 -12.54 -9.85 -6.24
CA LEU A 121 -11.94 -11.16 -6.09
C LEU A 121 -11.86 -11.56 -4.61
N LEU A 122 -11.39 -10.68 -3.73
CA LEU A 122 -11.35 -10.97 -2.30
C LEU A 122 -12.75 -11.08 -1.69
N GLN A 123 -13.71 -10.29 -2.16
CA GLN A 123 -15.11 -10.41 -1.76
C GLN A 123 -15.72 -11.77 -2.13
N SER A 124 -15.29 -12.35 -3.26
CA SER A 124 -15.79 -13.66 -3.71
C SER A 124 -15.33 -14.85 -2.86
N ILE A 125 -14.28 -14.67 -2.03
CA ILE A 125 -13.87 -15.68 -1.05
C ILE A 125 -14.90 -15.67 0.10
N PRO A 126 -15.60 -16.80 0.36
CA PRO A 126 -16.54 -16.90 1.48
C PRO A 126 -15.88 -16.51 2.80
N GLN A 127 -16.58 -15.74 3.63
CA GLN A 127 -16.01 -15.19 4.85
C GLN A 127 -15.45 -16.27 5.80
N ASN A 128 -16.11 -17.43 5.88
CA ASN A 128 -15.65 -18.58 6.68
C ASN A 128 -14.44 -19.32 6.08
N SER A 129 -14.09 -19.04 4.83
CA SER A 129 -12.92 -19.58 4.13
C SER A 129 -11.75 -18.59 4.07
N ARG A 130 -11.95 -17.34 4.51
CA ARG A 130 -10.89 -16.33 4.52
C ARG A 130 -9.89 -16.61 5.65
N THR A 131 -8.62 -16.58 5.28
CA THR A 131 -7.50 -16.58 6.23
C THR A 131 -7.26 -15.19 6.81
N ASN A 132 -6.40 -15.09 7.83
CA ASN A 132 -5.99 -13.78 8.36
C ASN A 132 -5.26 -12.96 7.29
N GLU A 133 -4.48 -13.62 6.45
CA GLU A 133 -3.77 -13.02 5.31
C GLU A 133 -4.76 -12.45 4.28
N ASP A 134 -5.87 -13.13 4.03
CA ASP A 134 -6.93 -12.63 3.12
C ASP A 134 -7.62 -11.41 3.70
N ASN A 135 -7.95 -11.42 5.00
CA ASN A 135 -8.55 -10.26 5.67
C ASN A 135 -7.60 -9.07 5.69
N PHE A 136 -6.30 -9.30 5.94
CA PHE A 136 -5.28 -8.26 5.86
C PHE A 136 -5.20 -7.65 4.45
N LYS A 137 -5.12 -8.49 3.40
CA LYS A 137 -5.13 -8.01 2.00
C LYS A 137 -6.40 -7.24 1.69
N ALA A 138 -7.57 -7.74 2.13
CA ALA A 138 -8.85 -7.07 1.90
C ALA A 138 -8.88 -5.70 2.57
N THR A 139 -8.36 -5.55 3.78
CA THR A 139 -8.21 -4.23 4.43
C THR A 139 -7.32 -3.31 3.61
N ILE A 140 -6.11 -3.74 3.26
CA ILE A 140 -5.13 -2.89 2.57
C ILE A 140 -5.62 -2.50 1.17
N PHE A 141 -6.16 -3.45 0.40
CA PHE A 141 -6.62 -3.19 -0.96
C PHE A 141 -7.90 -2.38 -1.02
N ASN A 142 -8.85 -2.56 -0.10
CA ASN A 142 -10.00 -1.67 -0.01
C ASN A 142 -9.56 -0.25 0.38
N ALA A 143 -8.71 -0.09 1.40
CA ALA A 143 -8.20 1.24 1.78
C ALA A 143 -7.46 1.92 0.62
N ALA A 144 -6.59 1.18 -0.08
CA ALA A 144 -5.88 1.67 -1.26
C ALA A 144 -6.84 2.03 -2.40
N PHE A 145 -7.88 1.24 -2.63
CA PHE A 145 -8.88 1.53 -3.65
C PHE A 145 -9.74 2.75 -3.30
N THR A 146 -10.18 2.90 -2.05
CA THR A 146 -10.84 4.12 -1.55
C THR A 146 -9.97 5.35 -1.78
N ALA A 147 -8.69 5.28 -1.39
CA ALA A 147 -7.76 6.38 -1.59
C ALA A 147 -7.49 6.67 -3.08
N LEU A 148 -7.38 5.65 -3.93
CA LEU A 148 -7.22 5.83 -5.38
C LEU A 148 -8.46 6.47 -6.02
N GLN A 149 -9.66 6.10 -5.57
CA GLN A 149 -10.92 6.70 -6.01
C GLN A 149 -11.03 8.17 -5.55
N ALA A 150 -10.61 8.49 -4.33
CA ALA A 150 -10.57 9.87 -3.86
C ALA A 150 -9.53 10.70 -4.63
N LYS A 151 -8.32 10.15 -4.83
CA LYS A 151 -7.23 10.77 -5.59
C LYS A 151 -7.62 11.06 -7.05
N PHE A 152 -8.56 10.32 -7.62
CA PHE A 152 -9.10 10.61 -8.96
C PHE A 152 -9.69 12.03 -9.08
N PHE A 153 -10.24 12.56 -7.99
CA PHE A 153 -10.82 13.90 -7.97
C PHE A 153 -9.76 14.99 -7.70
N ASP A 154 -8.60 14.64 -7.17
CA ASP A 154 -7.43 15.53 -6.99
C ASP A 154 -6.68 15.62 -8.33
N GLN A 155 -7.12 16.54 -9.20
CA GLN A 155 -6.68 16.58 -10.59
C GLN A 155 -5.25 17.09 -10.73
N ASN A 156 -4.83 17.97 -9.82
CA ASN A 156 -3.48 18.52 -9.80
C ASN A 156 -2.50 17.68 -8.95
N GLY A 157 -3.00 16.74 -8.16
CA GLY A 157 -2.22 15.81 -7.35
C GLY A 157 -1.55 16.47 -6.14
N ASP A 158 -2.06 17.61 -5.68
CA ASP A 158 -1.48 18.36 -4.56
C ASP A 158 -2.00 17.89 -3.19
N GLY A 159 -2.93 16.94 -3.17
CA GLY A 159 -3.55 16.41 -1.95
C GLY A 159 -4.65 17.31 -1.38
N GLN A 160 -4.98 18.39 -2.06
CA GLN A 160 -6.09 19.29 -1.77
C GLN A 160 -7.24 19.06 -2.73
N TYR A 161 -8.41 19.54 -2.31
CA TYR A 161 -9.63 19.40 -3.07
C TYR A 161 -10.29 20.75 -3.24
N THR A 162 -10.22 21.30 -4.45
CA THR A 162 -10.99 22.49 -4.79
C THR A 162 -12.45 22.14 -5.03
N VAL A 163 -13.33 23.15 -4.92
CA VAL A 163 -14.75 23.00 -5.27
C VAL A 163 -14.92 22.55 -6.72
N ASP A 164 -14.06 23.03 -7.62
CA ASP A 164 -14.09 22.69 -9.04
C ASP A 164 -13.69 21.24 -9.33
N GLU A 165 -12.74 20.70 -8.57
CA GLU A 165 -12.33 19.30 -8.64
C GLU A 165 -13.42 18.34 -8.15
N LEU A 166 -14.10 18.73 -7.07
CA LEU A 166 -15.15 17.94 -6.44
C LEU A 166 -16.53 18.07 -7.13
N LYS A 167 -16.69 18.97 -8.10
CA LYS A 167 -18.00 19.17 -8.77
C LYS A 167 -18.52 17.92 -9.47
N ASN A 168 -17.62 17.04 -9.90
CA ASN A 168 -17.95 15.79 -10.59
C ASN A 168 -18.13 14.60 -9.63
N LEU A 169 -17.94 14.79 -8.32
CA LEU A 169 -18.19 13.75 -7.33
C LEU A 169 -19.69 13.60 -7.12
N ASP A 170 -20.34 12.69 -7.84
CA ASP A 170 -21.77 12.40 -7.70
C ASP A 170 -22.05 11.38 -6.58
N ASP A 171 -23.34 11.15 -6.28
CA ASP A 171 -23.74 10.21 -5.23
C ASP A 171 -23.30 8.78 -5.55
N THR A 172 -23.27 8.38 -6.81
CA THR A 172 -22.79 7.05 -7.23
C THR A 172 -21.33 6.86 -6.84
N SER A 173 -20.48 7.83 -7.19
CA SER A 173 -19.05 7.80 -6.89
C SER A 173 -18.80 7.92 -5.39
N ALA A 174 -19.54 8.78 -4.68
CA ALA A 174 -19.42 8.93 -3.24
C ALA A 174 -19.82 7.65 -2.49
N ASN A 175 -20.91 7.01 -2.90
CA ASN A 175 -21.34 5.73 -2.34
C ASN A 175 -20.30 4.62 -2.59
N ALA A 176 -19.67 4.59 -3.76
CA ALA A 176 -18.61 3.63 -4.06
C ALA A 176 -17.38 3.82 -3.15
N ILE A 177 -16.97 5.07 -2.90
CA ILE A 177 -15.87 5.41 -1.97
C ILE A 177 -16.23 4.98 -0.54
N ILE A 178 -17.41 5.35 -0.06
CA ILE A 178 -17.87 5.05 1.31
C ILE A 178 -18.01 3.54 1.52
N ASN A 179 -18.62 2.82 0.57
CA ASN A 179 -18.76 1.37 0.68
C ASN A 179 -17.40 0.67 0.72
N SER A 180 -16.44 1.10 -0.11
CA SER A 180 -15.08 0.55 -0.06
C SER A 180 -14.38 0.84 1.27
N LEU A 181 -14.63 2.01 1.88
CA LEU A 181 -14.13 2.33 3.22
C LEU A 181 -14.73 1.42 4.30
N LEU A 182 -16.04 1.18 4.25
CA LEU A 182 -16.73 0.25 5.15
C LEU A 182 -16.24 -1.19 4.97
N ASP A 183 -15.96 -1.61 3.74
CA ASP A 183 -15.38 -2.93 3.46
C ASP A 183 -13.95 -3.07 4.02
N ALA A 184 -13.14 -2.00 3.96
CA ALA A 184 -11.84 -1.94 4.61
C ALA A 184 -11.96 -2.10 6.13
N GLN A 185 -12.94 -1.42 6.73
CA GLN A 185 -13.25 -1.50 8.16
C GLN A 185 -13.63 -2.93 8.56
N ASN A 186 -14.61 -3.51 7.88
CA ASN A 186 -15.12 -4.85 8.16
C ASN A 186 -14.00 -5.88 8.07
N SER A 187 -13.14 -5.77 7.04
CA SER A 187 -11.97 -6.64 6.89
C SER A 187 -10.95 -6.44 8.00
N ALA A 188 -10.75 -5.21 8.49
CA ALA A 188 -9.81 -4.90 9.56
C ALA A 188 -10.26 -5.50 10.91
N VAL A 189 -11.57 -5.45 11.19
CA VAL A 189 -12.16 -6.10 12.37
C VAL A 189 -11.92 -7.61 12.34
N LEU A 190 -12.09 -8.25 11.18
CA LEU A 190 -11.85 -9.69 11.01
C LEU A 190 -10.37 -10.05 11.16
N TYR A 191 -9.46 -9.21 10.65
CA TYR A 191 -8.01 -9.44 10.76
C TYR A 191 -7.49 -9.31 12.20
N GLN A 192 -7.91 -8.28 12.94
CA GLN A 192 -7.36 -7.97 14.27
C GLN A 192 -7.94 -8.87 15.37
N GLY A 193 -9.03 -9.60 15.08
CA GLY A 193 -9.77 -10.39 16.05
C GLY A 193 -10.45 -9.50 17.10
N ALA A 194 -11.50 -10.00 17.75
CA ALA A 194 -12.30 -9.21 18.69
C ALA A 194 -11.53 -8.71 19.94
N ALA A 195 -10.30 -9.21 20.19
CA ALA A 195 -9.57 -9.03 21.45
C ALA A 195 -8.35 -8.09 21.37
N ALA A 196 -7.83 -7.77 20.19
CA ALA A 196 -6.71 -6.85 20.05
C ALA A 196 -7.22 -5.48 19.60
N ASN A 197 -7.01 -4.46 20.44
CA ASN A 197 -7.32 -3.05 20.19
C ASN A 197 -7.23 -2.69 18.71
N GLY A 198 -8.39 -2.61 18.07
CA GLY A 198 -8.52 -2.54 16.63
C GLY A 198 -8.13 -1.18 16.09
N VAL A 199 -6.86 -0.77 16.24
CA VAL A 199 -6.40 0.57 15.87
C VAL A 199 -6.69 0.88 14.40
N ALA A 200 -6.60 -0.13 13.51
CA ALA A 200 -6.91 0.07 12.10
C ALA A 200 -8.42 0.20 11.89
N ALA A 201 -9.22 -0.71 12.43
CA ALA A 201 -10.68 -0.65 12.35
C ALA A 201 -11.25 0.62 12.99
N GLY A 202 -10.69 1.04 14.13
CA GLY A 202 -11.02 2.27 14.85
C GLY A 202 -10.68 3.52 14.03
N LYS A 203 -9.48 3.58 13.43
CA LYS A 203 -9.13 4.69 12.52
C LYS A 203 -10.07 4.79 11.32
N VAL A 204 -10.49 3.66 10.75
CA VAL A 204 -11.47 3.65 9.65
C VAL A 204 -12.85 4.10 10.16
N GLN A 205 -13.28 3.62 11.32
CA GLN A 205 -14.53 4.05 11.97
C GLN A 205 -14.51 5.56 12.24
N ASP A 206 -13.39 6.11 12.71
CA ASP A 206 -13.23 7.54 12.96
C ASP A 206 -13.45 8.35 11.68
N VAL A 207 -12.88 7.90 10.54
CA VAL A 207 -13.12 8.53 9.24
C VAL A 207 -14.59 8.45 8.84
N VAL A 208 -15.24 7.29 9.00
CA VAL A 208 -16.67 7.12 8.71
C VAL A 208 -17.52 8.08 9.56
N THR A 209 -17.28 8.14 10.87
CA THR A 209 -18.00 9.02 11.79
C THR A 209 -17.77 10.50 11.47
N GLN A 210 -16.53 10.90 11.14
CA GLN A 210 -16.23 12.27 10.73
C GLN A 210 -16.91 12.64 9.40
N LEU A 211 -17.02 11.69 8.46
CA LEU A 211 -17.75 11.87 7.21
C LEU A 211 -19.25 12.01 7.45
N GLU A 212 -19.84 11.16 8.30
CA GLU A 212 -21.27 11.20 8.61
C GLU A 212 -21.70 12.49 9.30
N ALA A 213 -20.79 13.08 10.10
CA ALA A 213 -20.99 14.34 10.80
C ALA A 213 -20.89 15.58 9.90
N GLN A 214 -20.44 15.43 8.65
CA GLN A 214 -20.37 16.56 7.72
C GLN A 214 -21.78 17.08 7.36
N PRO A 215 -21.94 18.40 7.13
CA PRO A 215 -23.18 18.93 6.60
C PRO A 215 -23.44 18.38 5.19
N GLY A 216 -24.71 18.27 4.80
CA GLY A 216 -25.09 17.78 3.47
C GLY A 216 -26.30 16.85 3.51
N ALA A 217 -27.13 16.91 2.47
CA ALA A 217 -28.31 16.04 2.36
C ALA A 217 -27.93 14.65 1.80
N THR A 218 -26.92 14.60 0.94
CA THR A 218 -26.48 13.37 0.28
C THR A 218 -25.08 12.94 0.73
N ASN A 219 -24.70 11.71 0.39
CA ASN A 219 -23.36 11.19 0.66
C ASN A 219 -22.29 11.93 -0.17
N ALA A 220 -22.61 12.39 -1.38
CA ALA A 220 -21.71 13.25 -2.12
C ALA A 220 -21.45 14.57 -1.39
N ASP A 221 -22.49 15.26 -0.91
CA ASP A 221 -22.32 16.52 -0.18
C ASP A 221 -21.43 16.33 1.06
N LYS A 222 -21.69 15.29 1.84
CA LYS A 222 -20.90 14.95 3.03
C LYS A 222 -19.45 14.64 2.68
N LEU A 223 -19.20 13.83 1.67
CA LEU A 223 -17.85 13.49 1.25
C LEU A 223 -17.10 14.70 0.70
N ARG A 224 -17.75 15.58 -0.08
CA ARG A 224 -17.14 16.83 -0.54
C ARG A 224 -16.70 17.70 0.64
N ASN A 225 -17.59 17.88 1.62
CA ASN A 225 -17.30 18.68 2.82
C ASN A 225 -16.20 18.04 3.69
N TYR A 226 -16.18 16.71 3.79
CA TYR A 226 -15.11 15.97 4.48
C TYR A 226 -13.75 16.23 3.81
N LEU A 227 -13.68 16.02 2.49
CA LEU A 227 -12.44 16.18 1.71
C LEU A 227 -11.93 17.63 1.73
N ALA A 228 -12.84 18.60 1.66
CA ALA A 228 -12.50 20.02 1.74
C ALA A 228 -11.98 20.44 3.14
N SER A 229 -12.51 19.84 4.21
CA SER A 229 -12.14 20.20 5.60
C SER A 229 -10.91 19.46 6.13
N HIS A 230 -10.50 18.35 5.51
CA HIS A 230 -9.39 17.51 5.97
C HIS A 230 -8.17 17.56 5.06
N GLN A 231 -7.99 18.69 4.39
CA GLN A 231 -6.87 19.00 3.51
C GLN A 231 -5.53 18.93 4.23
N THR A 232 -4.51 18.31 3.60
CA THR A 232 -3.15 18.28 4.16
C THR A 232 -2.58 19.67 4.03
N PRO A 233 -2.15 20.37 5.10
CA PRO A 233 -1.58 21.71 4.93
C PRO A 233 -0.46 21.65 3.89
N VAL A 234 -0.58 22.42 2.81
CA VAL A 234 0.54 22.59 1.87
C VAL A 234 1.68 23.09 2.75
N PRO A 235 2.83 22.39 2.83
CA PRO A 235 3.97 22.92 3.55
C PRO A 235 4.18 24.31 2.98
N SER A 236 3.90 25.35 3.76
CA SER A 236 4.28 26.67 3.35
C SER A 236 5.76 26.53 3.09
N LEU A 237 6.18 26.78 1.85
CA LEU A 237 7.59 27.00 1.57
C LEU A 237 7.92 28.16 2.50
N GLN A 238 8.40 27.83 3.70
CA GLN A 238 9.19 28.73 4.50
C GLN A 238 10.39 28.92 3.61
N MET A 239 10.24 29.89 2.72
CA MET A 239 11.28 30.48 1.95
C MET A 239 12.19 30.99 3.05
N ASN A 240 13.13 30.13 3.46
CA ASN A 240 14.34 30.58 4.09
C ASN A 240 14.91 31.51 3.03
N LEU A 241 14.52 32.79 3.13
CA LEU A 241 15.35 33.90 2.78
C LEU A 241 16.62 33.64 3.60
N ILE A 242 17.48 32.79 3.04
CA ILE A 242 18.90 32.84 3.28
C ILE A 242 19.22 34.24 2.76
N ASP A 243 19.12 35.19 3.67
CA ASP A 243 19.77 36.47 3.60
C ASP A 243 21.21 36.14 3.22
N SER A 244 21.50 36.20 1.92
CA SER A 244 22.84 36.10 1.37
C SER A 244 23.53 37.38 1.78
N GLY A 245 23.87 37.46 3.07
CA GLY A 245 24.71 38.49 3.63
C GLY A 245 25.97 38.53 2.78
N GLU A 246 26.11 39.67 2.10
CA GLU A 246 27.33 40.28 1.60
C GLU A 246 28.59 39.47 1.89
N SER A 247 29.09 38.74 0.88
CA SER A 247 30.49 38.32 0.89
C SER A 247 31.34 39.56 0.58
N SER A 248 31.96 40.07 1.63
CA SER A 248 33.04 41.05 1.62
C SER A 248 34.00 40.89 0.44
N GLU A 249 34.26 42.01 -0.24
CA GLU A 249 35.30 42.20 -1.25
C GLU A 249 36.67 41.73 -0.71
N GLU A 250 37.21 40.67 -1.30
CA GLU A 250 38.59 40.23 -1.08
C GLU A 250 39.49 41.03 -2.02
N SER A 251 40.23 41.99 -1.47
CA SER A 251 41.19 42.84 -2.17
C SER A 251 42.39 42.01 -2.63
N LEU A 252 42.59 41.95 -3.96
CA LEU A 252 43.80 41.41 -4.58
C LEU A 252 44.98 42.37 -4.36
N GLU A 253 45.90 42.01 -3.46
CA GLU A 253 47.24 42.61 -3.39
C GLU A 253 48.10 42.06 -4.54
N GLU A 254 48.55 42.96 -5.43
CA GLU A 254 49.57 42.66 -6.44
C GLU A 254 50.95 42.52 -5.79
N PRO A 255 51.75 41.47 -6.12
CA PRO A 255 53.14 41.42 -5.74
C PRO A 255 53.99 42.28 -6.67
N ASN A 256 54.66 43.26 -6.05
CA ASN A 256 55.68 44.13 -6.62
C ASN A 256 56.94 43.32 -6.99
N GLU A 257 57.17 43.09 -8.28
CA GLU A 257 58.37 42.41 -8.79
C GLU A 257 59.52 43.42 -8.92
N ALA A 258 60.36 43.47 -7.88
CA ALA A 258 61.60 44.24 -7.87
C ALA A 258 62.71 43.51 -8.65
N ALA A 259 63.24 44.20 -9.65
CA ALA A 259 64.44 43.87 -10.39
C ALA A 259 65.67 43.78 -9.47
N THR A 260 66.53 42.76 -9.67
CA THR A 260 67.97 42.88 -9.42
C THR A 260 68.77 41.80 -10.16
N GLU A 261 69.74 42.30 -10.94
CA GLU A 261 71.00 41.74 -11.48
C GLU A 261 71.00 40.53 -12.43
#